data_AF-A0A151AHD6-F1
#
_entry.id   AF-A0A151AHD6-F1
#
_cell.length_a   1.000
_cell.length_b   1.000
_cell.length_c   1.000
_cell.angle_alpha   90.00
_cell.angle_beta   90.00
_cell.angle_gamma   90.00
#
_symmetry.space_group_name_H-M   'P 1'
#
loop_
_entity.id
_entity.type
_entity.pdbx_description
1 polymer ?
#
loop_
_entity_poly.entity_id
_entity_poly.type
_entity_poly.pdbx_seq_one_letter_code
_entity_poly.pdbx_strand_id
1 'polypeptide(L)'
;MSEPPSVPSAHPVSDYVEDGARIAAILFVWGAIAAFFTYGMANVGSTGSLLETLGPQIGTVLALAGVLNAVLFVLYRAVDYRQGYE
;
A
#
# COMPACT_ATOMS: atom_id res chain seq x y z
N MET A 1 -20.43 -25.46 -36.53
CA MET A 1 -20.32 -25.66 -35.07
C MET A 1 -19.44 -24.56 -34.55
N SER A 2 -19.97 -23.63 -33.76
CA SER A 2 -19.18 -22.58 -33.12
C SER A 2 -18.62 -23.15 -31.82
N GLU A 3 -17.31 -23.17 -31.70
CA GLU A 3 -16.62 -23.60 -30.49
C GLU A 3 -17.05 -22.66 -29.33
N PRO A 4 -17.42 -23.19 -28.16
CA PRO A 4 -17.76 -22.35 -27.02
C PRO A 4 -16.54 -21.50 -26.63
N PRO A 5 -16.72 -20.24 -26.19
CA PRO A 5 -15.60 -19.41 -25.77
C PRO A 5 -14.84 -20.13 -24.66
N SER A 6 -13.56 -20.39 -24.90
CA SER A 6 -12.65 -20.94 -23.91
C SER A 6 -12.57 -19.97 -22.73
N VAL A 7 -12.95 -20.45 -21.54
CA VAL A 7 -12.83 -19.67 -20.32
C VAL A 7 -11.34 -19.38 -20.11
N PRO A 8 -10.92 -18.12 -19.93
CA PRO A 8 -9.53 -17.80 -19.68
C PRO A 8 -9.00 -18.58 -18.47
N SER A 9 -7.82 -19.19 -18.63
CA SER A 9 -7.18 -19.95 -17.56
C SER A 9 -6.88 -19.02 -16.38
N ALA A 10 -7.39 -19.38 -15.20
CA ALA A 10 -7.14 -18.62 -13.98
C ALA A 10 -5.63 -18.53 -13.68
N HIS A 11 -5.18 -17.36 -13.19
CA HIS A 11 -3.80 -17.18 -12.74
C HIS A 11 -3.47 -18.13 -11.59
N PRO A 12 -2.20 -18.59 -11.50
CA PRO A 12 -1.77 -19.43 -10.39
C PRO A 12 -1.87 -18.67 -9.07
N VAL A 13 -2.23 -19.39 -8.00
CA VAL A 13 -2.42 -18.82 -6.64
C VAL A 13 -1.16 -18.11 -6.13
N SER A 14 0.02 -18.53 -6.59
CA SER A 14 1.31 -17.90 -6.26
C SER A 14 1.36 -16.42 -6.61
N ASP A 15 0.78 -16.01 -7.73
CA ASP A 15 0.86 -14.64 -8.23
C ASP A 15 0.08 -13.68 -7.31
N TYR A 16 -1.08 -14.14 -6.82
CA TYR A 16 -1.87 -13.40 -5.84
C TYR A 16 -1.18 -13.30 -4.47
N VAL A 17 -0.45 -14.34 -4.06
CA VAL A 17 0.33 -14.31 -2.81
C VAL A 17 1.48 -13.33 -2.91
N GLU A 18 2.17 -13.29 -4.04
CA GLU A 18 3.26 -12.33 -4.29
C GLU A 18 2.74 -10.89 -4.29
N ASP A 19 1.61 -10.62 -4.95
CA ASP A 19 0.98 -9.30 -4.94
C ASP A 19 0.55 -8.90 -3.52
N GLY A 20 -0.04 -9.83 -2.76
CA GLY A 20 -0.39 -9.62 -1.36
C GLY A 20 0.82 -9.27 -0.48
N ALA A 21 1.95 -9.96 -0.70
CA ALA A 21 3.19 -9.67 0.02
C ALA A 21 3.74 -8.28 -0.32
N ARG A 22 3.63 -7.84 -1.58
CA ARG A 22 4.03 -6.49 -2.01
C ARG A 22 3.17 -5.41 -1.36
N ILE A 23 1.85 -5.61 -1.33
CA ILE A 23 0.91 -4.71 -0.63
C ILE A 23 1.24 -4.63 0.86
N ALA A 24 1.46 -5.79 1.51
CA ALA A 24 1.84 -5.84 2.91
C ALA A 24 3.17 -5.12 3.18
N ALA A 25 4.16 -5.27 2.30
CA ALA A 25 5.44 -4.57 2.42
C ALA A 25 5.30 -3.05 2.30
N ILE A 26 4.51 -2.57 1.33
CA ILE A 26 4.21 -1.13 1.17
C ILE A 26 3.59 -0.59 2.46
N LEU A 27 2.52 -1.24 2.94
CA LEU A 27 1.82 -0.81 4.15
C LEU A 27 2.72 -0.88 5.39
N PHE A 28 3.58 -1.90 5.49
CA PHE A 28 4.50 -2.06 6.61
C PHE A 28 5.55 -0.94 6.64
N VAL A 29 6.19 -0.65 5.51
CA VAL A 29 7.21 0.41 5.43
C VAL A 29 6.61 1.77 5.75
N TRP A 30 5.50 2.12 5.10
CA TRP A 30 4.84 3.41 5.34
C TRP A 30 4.25 3.50 6.75
N GLY A 31 3.70 2.41 7.27
CA GLY A 31 3.21 2.33 8.63
C GLY A 31 4.32 2.51 9.66
N ALA A 32 5.49 1.89 9.45
CA ALA A 32 6.64 2.04 10.32
C ALA A 32 7.17 3.49 10.33
N ILE A 33 7.27 4.11 9.14
CA ILE A 33 7.65 5.52 9.02
C ILE A 33 6.61 6.42 9.72
N ALA A 34 5.32 6.20 9.45
CA ALA A 34 4.25 6.96 10.08
C ALA A 34 4.27 6.84 11.60
N ALA A 35 4.42 5.62 12.13
CA ALA A 35 4.53 5.36 13.56
C ALA A 35 5.75 6.05 14.18
N PHE A 36 6.90 6.05 13.49
CA PHE A 36 8.09 6.77 13.93
C PHE A 36 7.83 8.28 14.05
N PHE A 37 7.16 8.90 13.08
CA PHE A 37 6.86 10.33 13.16
C PHE A 37 5.77 10.66 14.19
N THR A 38 4.74 9.81 14.33
CA THR A 38 3.66 10.03 15.30
C THR A 38 4.14 9.84 16.73
N TYR A 39 4.87 8.76 17.03
CA TYR A 39 5.23 8.39 18.40
C TYR A 39 6.68 8.71 18.76
N GLY A 40 7.60 8.65 17.79
CA GLY A 40 9.01 8.93 18.01
C GLY A 40 9.28 10.43 18.18
N MET A 41 8.70 11.28 17.32
CA MET A 41 8.92 12.73 17.39
C MET A 41 8.19 13.40 18.56
N ALA A 42 7.06 12.84 19.01
CA ALA A 42 6.32 13.34 20.16
C ALA A 42 7.15 13.31 21.47
N ASN A 43 8.15 12.44 21.57
CA ASN A 43 9.02 12.32 22.74
C ASN A 43 10.34 13.10 22.63
N VAL A 44 10.66 13.67 21.45
CA VAL A 44 11.92 14.39 21.20
C VAL A 44 11.76 15.91 21.39
N GLY A 45 10.54 16.44 21.30
CA GLY A 45 10.23 17.85 21.53
C GLY A 45 9.96 18.18 23.01
N SER A 46 10.44 19.34 23.48
CA SER A 46 9.95 19.97 24.71
C SER A 46 8.44 20.20 24.63
N THR A 47 7.71 20.09 25.75
CA THR A 47 6.27 20.37 25.84
C THR A 47 5.97 21.75 25.24
N GLY A 48 5.13 21.81 24.20
CA GLY A 48 4.80 23.01 23.43
C GLY A 48 5.67 23.26 22.19
N SER A 49 6.57 22.34 21.83
CA SER A 49 7.41 22.44 20.63
C SER A 49 6.62 22.15 19.35
N LEU A 50 7.00 22.79 18.25
CA LEU A 50 6.50 22.50 16.90
C LEU A 50 6.62 21.02 16.54
N LEU A 51 7.62 20.32 17.09
CA LEU A 51 7.79 18.87 16.87
C LEU A 51 6.68 18.02 17.50
N GLU A 52 6.15 18.43 18.65
CA GLU A 52 5.05 17.73 19.33
C GLU A 52 3.74 17.87 18.55
N THR A 53 3.53 19.03 17.93
CA THR A 53 2.32 19.33 17.14
C THR A 53 2.41 18.83 15.69
N LEU A 54 3.57 18.96 15.05
CA LEU A 54 3.78 18.57 13.65
C LEU A 54 4.10 17.08 13.48
N GLY A 55 4.72 16.42 14.47
CA GLY A 55 5.07 15.00 14.38
C GLY A 55 3.88 14.09 14.03
N PRO A 56 2.76 14.16 14.77
CA PRO A 56 1.55 13.38 14.48
C PRO A 56 0.90 13.73 13.13
N GLN A 57 0.95 15.00 12.71
CA GLN A 57 0.41 15.43 11.43
C GLN A 57 1.22 14.85 10.26
N ILE A 58 2.56 14.92 10.35
CA ILE A 58 3.47 14.32 9.39
C ILE A 58 3.27 12.80 9.34
N GLY A 59 3.17 12.13 10.49
CA GLY A 59 2.89 10.71 10.56
C GLY A 59 1.57 10.33 9.87
N THR A 60 0.52 11.13 10.06
CA THR A 60 -0.78 10.92 9.39
C THR A 60 -0.67 11.05 7.87
N VAL A 61 0.04 12.07 7.38
CA VAL A 61 0.25 12.27 5.93
C VAL A 61 1.02 11.10 5.33
N LEU A 62 2.07 10.61 6.02
CA LEU A 62 2.86 9.46 5.57
C LEU A 62 2.04 8.17 5.57
N ALA A 63 1.17 7.95 6.57
CA ALA A 63 0.26 6.82 6.58
C ALA A 63 -0.72 6.87 5.38
N LEU A 64 -1.33 8.04 5.13
CA LEU A 64 -2.21 8.25 3.99
C LEU A 64 -1.49 8.03 2.65
N ALA A 65 -0.25 8.52 2.51
CA ALA A 65 0.56 8.31 1.33
C ALA A 65 0.84 6.81 1.09
N GLY A 66 1.13 6.06 2.15
CA GLY A 66 1.32 4.61 2.08
C GLY A 66 0.07 3.84 1.67
N VAL A 67 -1.08 4.19 2.26
CA VAL A 67 -2.38 3.62 1.88
C VAL A 67 -2.69 3.93 0.42
N LEU A 68 -2.50 5.17 -0.01
CA LEU A 68 -2.69 5.56 -1.41
C LEU A 68 -1.76 4.77 -2.34
N ASN A 69 -0.49 4.57 -1.95
CA ASN A 69 0.47 3.80 -2.74
C ASN A 69 0.02 2.33 -2.89
N ALA A 70 -0.43 1.71 -1.80
CA ALA A 70 -0.97 0.35 -1.82
C ALA A 70 -2.22 0.25 -2.73
N VAL A 71 -3.12 1.23 -2.66
CA VAL A 71 -4.31 1.29 -3.54
C VAL A 71 -3.91 1.43 -5.00
N LEU A 72 -2.96 2.33 -5.31
CA LEU A 72 -2.46 2.50 -6.68
C LEU A 72 -1.81 1.23 -7.21
N PHE A 73 -1.07 0.50 -6.39
CA PHE A 73 -0.50 -0.80 -6.76
C PHE A 73 -1.60 -1.82 -7.10
N VAL A 74 -2.65 -1.91 -6.28
CA VAL A 74 -3.81 -2.80 -6.55
C VAL A 74 -4.49 -2.42 -7.86
N LEU A 75 -4.71 -1.13 -8.11
CA LEU A 75 -5.34 -0.65 -9.35
C LEU A 75 -4.48 -0.95 -10.57
N TYR A 76 -3.18 -0.69 -10.50
CA TYR A 76 -2.23 -1.04 -11.55
C TYR A 76 -2.31 -2.53 -11.87
N ARG A 77 -2.27 -3.37 -10.84
CA ARG A 77 -2.29 -4.83 -11.02
C ARG A 77 -3.62 -5.33 -11.57
N ALA A 78 -4.74 -4.73 -11.20
CA ALA A 78 -6.05 -5.05 -11.76
C ALA A 78 -6.16 -4.69 -13.26
N VAL A 79 -5.53 -3.60 -13.70
CA VAL A 79 -5.44 -3.24 -15.12
C VAL A 79 -4.51 -4.18 -15.88
N ASP A 80 -3.34 -4.47 -15.30
CA ASP A 80 -2.34 -5.39 -15.86
C ASP A 80 -2.94 -6.79 -16.09
N TYR A 81 -3.67 -7.33 -15.12
CA TYR A 81 -4.39 -8.59 -15.29
C TYR A 81 -5.37 -8.55 -16.46
N ARG A 82 -6.10 -7.44 -16.66
CA ARG A 82 -7.02 -7.32 -17.80
C ARG A 82 -6.31 -7.25 -19.14
N GLN A 83 -5.15 -6.60 -19.23
CA GLN A 83 -4.39 -6.53 -20.48
C GLN A 83 -3.65 -7.84 -20.81
N GLY A 84 -3.30 -8.65 -19.82
CA GLY A 84 -2.72 -9.97 -20.04
C GLY A 84 -3.67 -11.03 -20.61
N TYR A 85 -4.97 -10.73 -20.73
CA TYR A 85 -6.00 -11.62 -21.32
C TYR A 85 -6.32 -11.30 -22.80
N GLU A 86 -5.76 -10.22 -23.38
CA GLU A 86 -5.86 -9.89 -24.81
C GLU A 86 -4.69 -10.49 -25.60
#